data_AF-A0A5N5T795-F1
#
_entry.id   AF-A0A5N5T795-F1
#
_cell.length_a   1.000
_cell.length_b   1.000
_cell.length_c   1.000
_cell.angle_alpha   90.00
_cell.angle_beta   90.00
_cell.angle_gamma   90.00
#
_symmetry.space_group_name_H-M   'P 1'
#
loop_
_entity.id
_entity.type
_entity.pdbx_description
1 polymer ?
#
loop_
_entity_poly.entity_id
_entity_poly.type
_entity_poly.pdbx_seq_one_letter_code
_entity_poly.pdbx_strand_id
1 'polypeptide(L)'
;MSSNIIVKNQLLLNQCFRKIIFGRSAANRYPWIIPVRNSNMADNSNKYEVIHDKDNQEFYIKIGDDKAHLQYEVINNATGDVDLLHTEVPQSFRGKGVAKILAKEALDYFAIEKKVNFKLTCWYLQKYVNENNRAEYEAHTLK
;
A
#
# COMPACT_ATOMS: atom_id res chain seq x y z
N MET A 1 -3.53 -31.98 -31.55
CA MET A 1 -3.02 -31.93 -30.17
C MET A 1 -3.51 -30.64 -29.58
N SER A 2 -4.59 -30.77 -28.82
CA SER A 2 -5.58 -29.72 -28.60
C SER A 2 -5.16 -28.69 -27.55
N SER A 3 -5.57 -27.48 -27.86
CA SER A 3 -5.51 -26.21 -27.15
C SER A 3 -6.29 -26.17 -25.83
N ASN A 4 -6.12 -25.03 -25.15
CA ASN A 4 -6.92 -24.44 -24.06
C ASN A 4 -6.39 -24.75 -22.66
N ILE A 5 -6.24 -23.76 -21.78
CA ILE A 5 -7.39 -23.18 -21.07
C ILE A 5 -7.26 -21.65 -20.90
N ILE A 6 -8.27 -20.95 -21.43
CA ILE A 6 -8.71 -19.60 -21.07
C ILE A 6 -9.90 -19.75 -20.10
N VAL A 7 -9.82 -19.02 -18.98
CA VAL A 7 -10.90 -18.43 -18.16
C VAL A 7 -12.05 -19.32 -17.67
N LYS A 8 -12.25 -19.35 -16.35
CA LYS A 8 -13.51 -19.03 -15.63
C LYS A 8 -13.29 -19.29 -14.13
N ASN A 9 -13.35 -18.26 -13.27
CA ASN A 9 -14.58 -17.60 -12.81
C ASN A 9 -15.34 -18.46 -11.77
N GLN A 10 -15.39 -17.94 -10.54
CA GLN A 10 -16.38 -18.15 -9.47
C GLN A 10 -16.66 -19.58 -9.02
N LEU A 11 -16.93 -19.74 -7.70
CA LEU A 11 -17.56 -20.86 -6.95
C LEU A 11 -16.61 -21.35 -5.84
N LEU A 12 -16.96 -21.52 -4.56
CA LEU A 12 -18.21 -21.53 -3.79
C LEU A 12 -17.86 -21.20 -2.32
N LEU A 13 -18.58 -20.33 -1.63
CA LEU A 13 -19.87 -20.56 -0.97
C LEU A 13 -19.72 -21.22 0.41
N ASN A 14 -19.93 -20.36 1.41
CA ASN A 14 -20.14 -20.62 2.82
C ASN A 14 -21.15 -21.74 3.08
N GLN A 15 -20.77 -22.71 3.91
CA GLN A 15 -21.60 -23.60 4.74
C GLN A 15 -20.63 -24.20 5.77
N CYS A 16 -20.89 -24.51 7.05
CA CYS A 16 -22.03 -24.60 7.95
C CYS A 16 -21.40 -24.50 9.37
N PHE A 17 -22.05 -24.05 10.43
CA PHE A 17 -22.85 -24.95 11.28
C PHE A 17 -23.67 -24.19 12.36
N ARG A 18 -24.82 -24.81 12.65
CA ARG A 18 -25.99 -24.43 13.45
C ARG A 18 -25.67 -24.24 14.96
N LYS A 19 -26.25 -23.24 15.68
CA LYS A 19 -27.58 -23.21 16.38
C LYS A 19 -27.59 -24.16 17.61
N ILE A 20 -27.86 -23.75 18.86
CA ILE A 20 -29.15 -23.55 19.60
C ILE A 20 -28.73 -23.23 21.09
N ILE A 21 -29.38 -22.43 21.98
CA ILE A 21 -30.55 -22.72 22.86
C ILE A 21 -30.91 -21.45 23.70
N PHE A 22 -32.23 -21.15 23.71
CA PHE A 22 -33.11 -20.47 24.70
C PHE A 22 -32.58 -19.56 25.84
N GLY A 23 -33.24 -18.40 25.99
CA GLY A 23 -33.29 -17.64 27.25
C GLY A 23 -34.18 -16.38 27.14
N ARG A 24 -35.13 -16.23 28.08
CA ARG A 24 -36.26 -15.29 28.11
C ARG A 24 -35.91 -13.79 28.19
N SER A 25 -36.85 -12.98 27.68
CA SER A 25 -37.29 -11.64 28.12
C SER A 25 -36.32 -10.74 28.90
N ALA A 26 -35.96 -9.61 28.30
CA ALA A 26 -36.02 -8.31 28.99
C ALA A 26 -35.92 -7.15 27.99
N ALA A 27 -36.64 -6.10 28.33
CA ALA A 27 -36.88 -4.86 27.62
C ALA A 27 -35.63 -4.09 27.15
N ASN A 28 -35.77 -3.48 25.97
CA ASN A 28 -35.54 -2.05 25.71
C ASN A 28 -34.27 -1.40 26.29
N ARG A 29 -33.19 -1.34 25.49
CA ARG A 29 -32.21 -0.24 25.50
C ARG A 29 -31.23 -0.40 24.34
N TYR A 30 -31.45 0.26 23.20
CA TYR A 30 -30.41 0.87 22.33
C TYR A 30 -31.16 1.64 21.22
N PRO A 31 -31.54 2.92 21.43
CA PRO A 31 -31.76 3.82 20.31
C PRO A 31 -30.40 4.06 19.65
N TRP A 32 -30.35 4.38 18.36
CA TRP A 32 -29.15 4.49 17.51
C TRP A 32 -28.68 3.15 16.91
N ILE A 33 -29.50 2.62 16.02
CA ILE A 33 -29.03 1.86 14.86
C ILE A 33 -27.97 2.72 14.17
N ILE A 34 -26.69 2.39 14.37
CA ILE A 34 -25.60 2.96 13.58
C ILE A 34 -25.69 2.26 12.22
N PRO A 35 -25.92 2.99 11.10
CA PRO A 35 -25.82 2.37 9.79
C PRO A 35 -24.38 1.86 9.66
N VAL A 36 -24.23 0.56 9.43
CA VAL A 36 -22.95 -0.05 9.02
C VAL A 36 -22.52 0.71 7.78
N ARG A 37 -21.54 1.59 7.95
CA ARG A 37 -20.91 2.32 6.86
C ARG A 37 -20.23 1.26 6.01
N ASN A 38 -20.84 0.94 4.89
CA ASN A 38 -20.30 0.05 3.88
C ASN A 38 -18.91 0.56 3.47
N SER A 39 -17.86 -0.07 3.97
CA SER A 39 -16.47 0.23 3.62
C SER A 39 -16.12 -0.33 2.24
N ASN A 40 -16.94 -0.04 1.23
CA ASN A 40 -16.50 -0.13 -0.17
C ASN A 40 -15.81 1.19 -0.51
N MET A 41 -14.70 1.49 0.17
CA MET A 41 -13.77 2.54 -0.24
C MET A 41 -12.66 1.86 -1.01
N ALA A 42 -12.96 1.47 -2.25
CA ALA A 42 -11.93 1.35 -3.26
C ALA A 42 -11.47 2.79 -3.56
N ASP A 43 -10.55 3.32 -2.74
CA ASP A 43 -9.83 4.55 -3.05
C ASP A 43 -8.86 4.22 -4.19
N ASN A 44 -9.41 4.17 -5.41
CA ASN A 44 -8.64 4.03 -6.63
C ASN A 44 -8.74 5.32 -7.42
N SER A 45 -8.24 6.39 -6.81
CA SER A 45 -7.93 7.61 -7.52
C SER A 45 -6.48 7.97 -7.20
N ASN A 46 -5.55 7.31 -7.88
CA ASN A 46 -4.19 7.81 -7.99
C ASN A 46 -4.27 9.16 -8.71
N LYS A 47 -4.52 10.21 -7.93
CA LYS A 47 -4.71 11.59 -8.40
C LYS A 47 -3.40 12.18 -8.95
N TYR A 48 -2.29 11.49 -8.71
CA TYR A 48 -0.96 11.90 -9.05
C TYR A 48 -0.27 10.78 -9.81
N GLU A 49 0.37 11.14 -10.91
CA GLU A 49 1.21 10.25 -11.69
C GLU A 49 2.61 10.22 -11.08
N VAL A 50 3.04 9.05 -10.61
CA VAL A 50 4.41 8.83 -10.13
C VAL A 50 5.25 8.39 -11.31
N ILE A 51 6.31 9.16 -11.58
CA ILE A 51 7.29 8.86 -12.62
C ILE A 51 8.53 8.31 -11.94
N HIS A 52 9.02 7.18 -12.44
CA HIS A 52 10.27 6.57 -11.98
C HIS A 52 11.41 6.94 -12.93
N ASP A 53 12.36 7.72 -12.43
CA ASP A 53 13.60 8.03 -13.13
C ASP A 53 14.73 7.15 -12.58
N LYS A 54 15.14 6.18 -13.39
CA LYS A 54 16.18 5.21 -13.02
C LYS A 54 17.58 5.78 -13.16
N ASP A 55 17.76 6.73 -14.08
CA ASP A 55 19.05 7.36 -14.34
C ASP A 55 19.45 8.26 -13.17
N ASN A 56 18.47 9.01 -12.63
CA ASN A 56 18.64 9.87 -11.47
C ASN A 56 18.35 9.18 -10.14
N GLN A 57 17.94 7.91 -10.16
CA GLN A 57 17.60 7.12 -8.98
C GLN A 57 16.56 7.82 -8.09
N GLU A 58 15.52 8.38 -8.71
CA GLU A 58 14.47 9.09 -8.01
C GLU A 58 13.08 8.72 -8.54
N PHE A 59 12.11 8.72 -7.63
CA PHE A 59 10.70 8.72 -7.97
C PHE A 59 10.17 10.12 -7.77
N TYR A 60 9.45 10.67 -8.74
CA TYR A 60 8.91 12.00 -8.61
C TYR A 60 7.48 12.10 -9.12
N ILE A 61 6.78 13.08 -8.56
CA ILE A 61 5.47 13.52 -9.02
C ILE A 61 5.61 14.98 -9.41
N LYS A 62 5.22 15.29 -10.64
CA LYS A 62 5.13 16.67 -11.11
C LYS A 62 3.75 17.23 -10.80
N ILE A 63 3.67 18.33 -10.06
CA ILE A 63 2.40 18.97 -9.70
C ILE A 63 2.47 20.46 -10.01
N GLY A 64 2.05 20.84 -11.22
CA GLY A 64 2.23 22.20 -11.73
C GLY A 64 3.73 22.52 -11.88
N ASP A 65 4.17 23.58 -11.21
CA ASP A 65 5.57 24.03 -11.16
C ASP A 65 6.38 23.39 -10.02
N ASP A 66 5.71 22.75 -9.07
CA ASP A 66 6.36 22.07 -7.94
C ASP A 66 6.64 20.59 -8.26
N LYS A 67 7.72 20.05 -7.69
CA LYS A 67 8.11 18.63 -7.80
C LYS A 67 8.22 18.02 -6.40
N ALA A 68 7.50 16.94 -6.16
CA ALA A 68 7.74 16.06 -5.01
C ALA A 68 8.61 14.90 -5.47
N HIS A 69 9.65 14.55 -4.73
CA HIS A 69 10.57 13.49 -5.14
C HIS A 69 11.03 12.63 -3.96
N LEU A 70 11.36 11.38 -4.26
CA LEU A 70 11.90 10.39 -3.35
C LEU A 70 13.19 9.85 -3.98
N GLN A 71 14.30 10.07 -3.29
CA GLN A 71 15.62 9.60 -3.71
C GLN A 71 15.93 8.25 -3.10
N TYR A 72 16.56 7.40 -3.91
CA TYR A 72 17.09 6.13 -3.48
C TYR A 72 18.51 5.93 -4.03
N GLU A 73 19.24 4.99 -3.44
CA GLU A 73 20.57 4.59 -3.91
C GLU A 73 20.62 3.07 -4.04
N VAL A 74 21.38 2.55 -5.00
CA VAL A 74 21.60 1.10 -5.12
C VAL A 74 22.80 0.71 -4.25
N ILE A 75 22.55 -0.04 -3.16
CA ILE A 75 23.61 -0.50 -2.25
C ILE A 75 24.32 -1.72 -2.83
N ASN A 76 23.56 -2.67 -3.36
CA ASN A 76 24.10 -3.93 -3.88
C ASN A 76 23.74 -4.09 -5.35
N ASN A 77 24.71 -3.89 -6.24
CA ASN A 77 24.51 -4.11 -7.67
C ASN A 77 24.30 -5.58 -8.05
N ALA A 78 24.79 -6.53 -7.23
CA ALA A 78 24.67 -7.97 -7.49
C ALA A 78 23.27 -8.52 -7.20
N THR A 79 22.66 -8.08 -6.10
CA THR A 79 21.31 -8.49 -5.66
C THR A 79 20.23 -7.49 -6.09
N GLY A 80 20.62 -6.26 -6.42
CA GLY A 80 19.71 -5.16 -6.73
C GLY A 80 19.11 -4.49 -5.50
N ASP A 81 19.74 -4.63 -4.32
CA ASP A 81 19.21 -4.01 -3.10
C ASP A 81 19.42 -2.50 -3.11
N VAL A 82 18.44 -1.76 -2.57
CA VAL A 82 18.39 -0.28 -2.60
C VAL A 82 18.26 0.33 -1.20
N ASP A 83 18.73 1.55 -1.00
CA ASP A 83 18.46 2.38 0.19
C ASP A 83 17.48 3.49 -0.19
N LEU A 84 16.39 3.62 0.55
CA LEU A 84 15.49 4.77 0.43
C LEU A 84 15.94 5.87 1.38
N LEU A 85 16.57 6.90 0.82
CA LEU A 85 17.33 7.90 1.57
C LEU A 85 16.46 9.05 2.07
N HIS A 86 15.77 9.73 1.15
CA HIS A 86 15.06 10.97 1.46
C HIS A 86 13.80 11.13 0.62
N THR A 87 12.77 11.72 1.21
CA THR A 87 11.55 12.12 0.50
C THR A 87 11.31 13.60 0.74
N GLU A 88 11.37 14.38 -0.32
CA GLU A 88 11.08 15.82 -0.28
C GLU A 88 9.73 16.09 -0.92
N VAL A 89 8.85 16.73 -0.15
CA VAL A 89 7.55 17.19 -0.63
C VAL A 89 7.42 18.69 -0.37
N PRO A 90 7.11 19.49 -1.41
CA PRO A 90 6.93 20.92 -1.26
C PRO A 90 5.84 21.24 -0.25
N GLN A 91 6.01 22.33 0.51
CA GLN A 91 5.13 22.67 1.63
C GLN A 91 3.67 22.82 1.18
N SER A 92 3.44 23.33 -0.03
CA SER A 92 2.13 23.49 -0.69
C SER A 92 1.32 22.18 -0.81
N PHE A 93 2.00 21.03 -0.71
CA PHE A 93 1.42 19.69 -0.86
C PHE A 93 1.51 18.84 0.40
N ARG A 94 2.11 19.36 1.48
CA ARG A 94 2.04 18.71 2.80
C ARG A 94 0.58 18.67 3.26
N GLY A 95 0.20 17.56 3.90
CA GLY A 95 -1.19 17.31 4.32
C GLY A 95 -2.12 16.78 3.23
N LYS A 96 -1.71 16.75 1.96
CA LYS A 96 -2.49 16.14 0.85
C LYS A 96 -2.20 14.65 0.62
N GLY A 97 -1.33 14.05 1.42
CA GLY A 97 -0.96 12.63 1.29
C GLY A 97 -0.01 12.30 0.12
N VAL A 98 0.61 13.29 -0.53
CA VAL A 98 1.52 13.06 -1.67
C VAL A 98 2.72 12.18 -1.28
N ALA A 99 3.31 12.41 -0.11
CA ALA A 99 4.41 11.59 0.41
C ALA A 99 4.00 10.11 0.59
N LYS A 100 2.74 9.88 0.98
CA LYS A 100 2.18 8.53 1.16
C LYS A 100 2.11 7.78 -0.18
N ILE A 101 1.74 8.49 -1.25
CA ILE A 101 1.61 7.94 -2.60
C ILE A 101 3.01 7.61 -3.15
N LEU A 102 3.96 8.53 -3.02
CA LEU A 102 5.37 8.28 -3.41
C LEU A 102 5.95 7.07 -2.68
N ALA A 103 5.79 7.02 -1.35
CA ALA A 103 6.28 5.90 -0.55
C ALA A 103 5.64 4.57 -0.96
N LYS A 104 4.33 4.56 -1.17
CA LYS A 104 3.60 3.37 -1.61
C LYS A 104 4.12 2.86 -2.95
N GLU A 105 4.19 3.72 -3.97
CA GLU A 105 4.62 3.31 -5.31
C GLU A 105 6.08 2.86 -5.32
N ALA A 106 6.97 3.55 -4.60
CA ALA A 106 8.37 3.12 -4.47
C ALA A 106 8.46 1.73 -3.83
N LEU A 107 7.77 1.52 -2.70
CA LEU A 107 7.78 0.23 -1.99
C LEU A 107 7.11 -0.89 -2.79
N ASP A 108 5.98 -0.62 -3.45
CA ASP A 108 5.29 -1.58 -4.32
C ASP A 108 6.20 -1.99 -5.48
N TYR A 109 6.90 -1.04 -6.12
CA TYR A 109 7.85 -1.34 -7.20
C TYR A 109 8.99 -2.26 -6.72
N PHE A 110 9.61 -1.96 -5.58
CA PHE A 110 10.73 -2.77 -5.08
C PHE A 110 10.28 -4.13 -4.52
N ALA A 111 9.19 -4.17 -3.75
CA ALA A 111 8.72 -5.39 -3.10
C ALA A 111 7.97 -6.33 -4.06
N ILE A 112 7.09 -5.80 -4.93
CA ILE A 112 6.19 -6.61 -5.75
C ILE A 112 6.80 -6.90 -7.11
N GLU A 113 7.27 -5.87 -7.82
CA GLU A 113 7.81 -6.04 -9.17
C GLU A 113 9.22 -6.62 -9.17
N LYS A 114 10.11 -6.02 -8.38
CA LYS A 114 11.52 -6.41 -8.32
C LYS A 114 11.79 -7.52 -7.32
N LYS A 115 11.02 -7.61 -6.22
CA LYS A 115 11.25 -8.53 -5.09
C LYS A 115 12.67 -8.44 -4.53
N VAL A 116 13.22 -7.22 -4.52
CA VAL A 116 14.55 -6.92 -3.97
C VAL A 116 14.42 -6.39 -2.57
N ASN A 117 15.49 -6.46 -1.79
CA ASN A 117 15.47 -5.90 -0.45
C ASN A 117 15.74 -4.40 -0.52
N PHE A 118 15.16 -3.66 0.40
CA PHE A 118 15.40 -2.24 0.54
C PHE A 118 15.71 -1.88 1.98
N LYS A 119 16.65 -0.96 2.17
CA LYS A 119 16.93 -0.33 3.44
C LYS A 119 16.16 0.99 3.53
N LEU A 120 15.69 1.31 4.73
CA LEU A 120 14.96 2.55 4.98
C LEU A 120 15.80 3.47 5.83
N THR A 121 16.57 4.37 5.21
CA THR A 121 17.32 5.40 5.96
C THR A 121 16.42 6.58 6.37
N CYS A 122 15.40 6.90 5.57
CA CYS A 122 14.46 7.96 5.90
C CYS A 122 13.53 7.59 7.08
N TRP A 123 13.51 8.41 8.14
CA TRP A 123 12.61 8.23 9.29
C TRP A 123 11.12 8.17 8.88
N TYR A 124 10.74 8.90 7.84
CA TYR A 124 9.36 8.95 7.36
C TYR A 124 8.93 7.62 6.75
N LEU A 125 9.81 6.99 5.98
CA LEU A 125 9.52 5.70 5.33
C LEU A 125 9.49 4.56 6.36
N GLN A 126 10.38 4.59 7.35
CA GLN A 126 10.32 3.66 8.48
C GLN A 126 8.97 3.77 9.19
N LYS A 127 8.53 5.00 9.49
CA LYS A 127 7.21 5.25 10.07
C LYS A 127 6.08 4.72 9.18
N TYR A 128 6.16 4.96 7.87
CA TYR A 128 5.15 4.51 6.91
C TYR A 128 5.01 2.98 6.87
N VAL A 129 6.12 2.25 6.82
CA VAL A 129 6.10 0.78 6.83
C VAL A 129 5.53 0.26 8.15
N ASN A 130 5.93 0.83 9.28
CA ASN A 130 5.41 0.48 10.60
C ASN A 130 3.89 0.73 10.71
N GLU A 131 3.38 1.82 10.13
CA GLU A 131 1.94 2.15 10.14
C GLU A 131 1.12 1.27 9.21
N ASN A 132 1.71 0.81 8.09
CA ASN A 132 0.99 0.02 7.09
C ASN A 132 1.06 -1.50 7.35
N ASN A 133 1.99 -1.97 8.20
CA ASN A 133 2.20 -3.37 8.63
C ASN A 133 1.79 -4.42 7.58
N ARG A 134 2.33 -4.26 6.36
CA ARG A 134 2.17 -5.24 5.28
C ARG A 134 3.34 -6.21 5.39
N ALA A 135 3.03 -7.49 5.54
CA ALA A 135 4.03 -8.56 5.62
C ALA A 135 5.03 -8.53 4.44
N GLU A 136 4.56 -8.12 3.26
CA GLU A 136 5.39 -7.98 2.05
C GLU A 136 6.50 -6.94 2.22
N TYR A 137 6.21 -5.80 2.85
CA TYR A 137 7.21 -4.74 3.02
C TYR A 137 8.23 -5.12 4.09
N GLU A 138 7.75 -5.71 5.19
CA GLU A 138 8.63 -6.13 6.28
C GLU A 138 9.58 -7.26 5.86
N ALA A 139 9.13 -8.18 5.01
CA ALA A 139 9.95 -9.28 4.51
C ALA A 139 11.16 -8.81 3.68
N HIS A 140 11.02 -7.67 2.98
CA HIS A 140 12.05 -7.10 2.13
C HIS A 140 12.81 -5.93 2.78
N THR A 141 12.44 -5.52 3.99
CA THR A 141 13.12 -4.43 4.69
C THR A 141 14.41 -4.93 5.34
N LEU A 142 15.56 -4.40 4.92
CA LEU A 142 16.85 -4.61 5.58
C LEU A 142 16.91 -3.78 6.87
N LYS A 143 17.20 -4.45 7.99
CA LYS A 143 17.34 -3.84 9.32
C LYS A 143 18.81 -3.56 9.66
#